data_AF-A0A9P8F6J6-F1
#
_entry.id   AF-A0A9P8F6J6-F1
#
_cell.length_a   1.000
_cell.length_b   1.000
_cell.length_c   1.000
_cell.angle_alpha   90.00
_cell.angle_beta   90.00
_cell.angle_gamma   90.00
#
_symmetry.space_group_name_H-M   'P 1'
#
loop_
_entity.id
_entity.type
_entity.pdbx_description
1 polymer ?
#
loop_
_entity_poly.entity_id
_entity_poly.type
_entity_poly.pdbx_seq_one_letter_code
_entity_poly.pdbx_strand_id
1 'polypeptide(L)'
;MPSDPPSKKRKTTKTSLDFEIPEVHAAYIEWAIARGIEIHGVTPAVLPGRGVGLLAKENIKKGDMLFFVPEKAMIKPALTTLRKHKLTKLSSQAQLAAHLTLEWKSQSPTYVASRPAWPTPEDFASCMLAWSPKDELDNVLRKWAPPSVQKPLDRMLSDLKRDI
;
A
#
# COMPACT_ATOMS: atom_id res chain seq x y z
N MET A 1 28.97 -41.70 31.54
CA MET A 1 28.67 -41.44 30.12
C MET A 1 27.16 -41.58 29.97
N PRO A 2 26.40 -40.59 29.46
CA PRO A 2 26.79 -39.52 28.53
C PRO A 2 26.58 -38.09 29.09
N SER A 3 27.46 -37.18 28.67
CA SER A 3 27.39 -35.73 28.91
C SER A 3 26.40 -35.07 27.94
N ASP A 4 25.54 -34.18 28.45
CA ASP A 4 24.68 -33.36 27.62
C ASP A 4 25.50 -32.51 26.63
N PRO A 5 25.06 -32.37 25.36
CA PRO A 5 25.76 -31.56 24.39
C PRO A 5 25.61 -30.06 24.75
N PRO A 6 26.67 -29.25 24.58
CA PRO A 6 26.64 -27.85 24.96
C PRO A 6 25.65 -27.06 24.09
N SER A 7 24.78 -26.28 24.73
CA SER A 7 23.85 -25.37 24.05
C SER A 7 24.67 -24.36 23.23
N LYS A 8 24.63 -24.48 21.91
CA LYS A 8 25.22 -23.49 21.00
C LYS A 8 24.42 -22.20 21.12
N LYS A 9 24.92 -21.24 21.91
CA LYS A 9 24.45 -19.85 21.88
C LYS A 9 24.66 -19.34 20.45
N ARG A 10 23.57 -19.24 19.70
CA ARG A 10 23.54 -18.68 18.34
C ARG A 10 23.95 -17.21 18.46
N LYS A 11 25.18 -16.88 18.06
CA LYS A 11 25.62 -15.49 17.91
C LYS A 11 24.75 -14.86 16.84
N THR A 12 23.79 -14.03 17.24
CA THR A 12 23.10 -13.11 16.35
C THR A 12 24.10 -12.05 15.93
N THR A 13 24.74 -12.25 14.78
CA THR A 13 25.48 -11.21 14.08
C THR A 13 24.51 -10.07 13.83
N LYS A 14 24.68 -8.94 14.52
CA LYS A 14 24.00 -7.68 14.18
C LYS A 14 24.56 -7.25 12.82
N THR A 15 23.94 -7.72 11.75
CA THR A 15 24.07 -7.07 10.45
C THR A 15 23.28 -5.78 10.57
N SER A 16 23.94 -4.67 10.87
CA SER A 16 23.40 -3.34 10.63
C SER A 16 23.30 -3.18 9.12
N LEU A 17 22.16 -3.59 8.57
CA LEU A 17 21.76 -3.19 7.23
C LEU A 17 21.32 -1.75 7.36
N ASP A 18 22.16 -0.83 6.88
CA ASP A 18 21.83 0.59 6.80
C ASP A 18 20.78 0.74 5.69
N PHE A 19 19.53 0.58 6.06
CA PHE A 19 18.41 0.79 5.15
C PHE A 19 18.14 2.30 5.06
N GLU A 20 18.48 2.89 3.93
CA GLU A 20 18.14 4.28 3.65
C GLU A 20 16.63 4.46 3.52
N ILE A 21 16.09 5.45 4.22
CA ILE A 21 14.71 5.90 4.06
C ILE A 21 14.69 6.77 2.79
N PRO A 22 13.89 6.45 1.76
CA PRO A 22 13.76 7.35 0.62
C PRO A 22 13.24 8.72 1.08
N GLU A 23 13.84 9.80 0.59
CA GLU A 23 13.54 11.18 1.00
C GLU A 23 12.03 11.50 0.97
N VAL A 24 11.35 11.06 -0.09
CA VAL A 24 9.90 11.24 -0.26
C VAL A 24 9.07 10.58 0.86
N HIS A 25 9.57 9.49 1.45
CA HIS A 25 8.91 8.80 2.56
C HIS A 25 9.18 9.48 3.90
N ALA A 26 10.33 10.16 4.06
CA ALA A 26 10.60 10.95 5.25
C ALA A 26 9.63 12.15 5.35
N ALA A 27 9.45 12.90 4.27
CA ALA A 27 8.49 14.00 4.21
C ALA A 27 7.04 13.52 4.44
N TYR A 28 6.69 12.35 3.89
CA TYR A 28 5.37 11.75 4.11
C TYR A 28 5.14 11.36 5.58
N ILE A 29 6.15 10.86 6.29
CA ILE A 29 6.06 10.54 7.72
C ILE A 29 5.75 11.80 8.53
N GLU A 30 6.45 12.91 8.27
CA GLU A 30 6.20 14.16 8.98
C GLU A 30 4.77 14.65 8.76
N TRP A 31 4.29 14.61 7.51
CA TRP A 31 2.91 14.92 7.17
C TRP A 31 1.90 13.99 7.87
N ALA A 32 2.20 12.69 7.95
CA ALA A 32 1.34 11.71 8.60
C ALA A 32 1.24 11.96 10.12
N ILE A 33 2.36 12.22 10.78
CA ILE A 33 2.41 12.53 12.22
C ILE A 33 1.63 13.82 12.52
N ALA A 34 1.76 14.85 11.67
CA ALA A 34 1.00 16.10 11.81
C ALA A 34 -0.53 15.89 11.76
N ARG A 35 -1.00 14.77 11.19
CA ARG A 35 -2.42 14.38 11.13
C ARG A 35 -2.85 13.49 12.30
N GLY A 36 -1.94 13.21 13.22
CA GLY A 36 -2.17 12.38 14.41
C GLY A 36 -1.97 10.89 14.17
N ILE A 37 -1.22 10.50 13.13
CA ILE A 37 -0.78 9.10 12.97
C ILE A 37 0.35 8.85 13.97
N GLU A 38 0.25 7.76 14.71
CA GLU A 38 1.28 7.30 15.64
C GLU A 38 2.04 6.12 15.01
N ILE A 39 3.38 6.11 15.13
CA ILE A 39 4.26 5.10 14.55
C ILE A 39 5.24 4.63 15.63
N HIS A 40 5.31 3.32 15.87
CA HIS A 40 6.11 2.74 16.96
C HIS A 40 7.02 1.61 16.46
N GLY A 41 8.28 1.66 16.87
CA GLY A 41 9.24 0.56 16.67
C GLY A 41 9.57 0.20 15.22
N VAL A 42 9.12 0.97 14.23
CA VAL A 42 9.27 0.67 12.80
C VAL A 42 9.69 1.89 11.98
N THR A 43 10.15 1.63 10.76
CA THR A 43 10.55 2.66 9.79
C THR A 43 10.32 2.18 8.36
N PRO A 44 10.02 3.09 7.42
CA PRO A 44 10.03 2.75 6.00
C PRO A 44 11.45 2.37 5.56
N ALA A 45 11.55 1.39 4.67
CA ALA A 45 12.79 0.96 4.04
C ALA A 45 12.50 0.38 2.65
N VAL A 46 13.47 0.51 1.73
CA VAL A 46 13.41 -0.20 0.45
C VAL A 46 13.77 -1.67 0.70
N LEU A 47 12.84 -2.57 0.41
CA LEU A 47 13.01 -4.01 0.50
C LEU A 47 13.36 -4.55 -0.89
N PRO A 48 14.56 -5.14 -1.09
CA PRO A 48 14.97 -5.64 -2.39
C PRO A 48 13.94 -6.61 -2.99
N GLY A 49 13.49 -6.31 -4.22
CA GLY A 49 12.50 -7.10 -4.95
C GLY A 49 11.05 -6.99 -4.44
N ARG A 50 10.76 -6.12 -3.46
CA ARG A 50 9.41 -5.93 -2.89
C ARG A 50 8.96 -4.47 -2.81
N GLY A 51 9.80 -3.53 -3.22
CA GLY A 51 9.51 -2.09 -3.14
C GLY A 51 9.66 -1.55 -1.72
N VAL A 52 8.92 -0.49 -1.39
CA VAL A 52 8.98 0.12 -0.05
C VAL A 52 8.13 -0.67 0.93
N GLY A 53 8.71 -0.99 2.09
CA GLY A 53 8.04 -1.69 3.18
C GLY A 53 8.43 -1.13 4.54
N LEU A 54 8.09 -1.88 5.58
CA LEU A 54 8.35 -1.51 6.98
C LEU A 54 9.41 -2.42 7.58
N LEU A 55 10.37 -1.81 8.27
CA LEU A 55 11.44 -2.48 9.01
C LEU A 55 11.31 -2.19 10.50
N ALA A 56 11.51 -3.20 11.33
CA ALA A 56 11.60 -3.04 12.76
C ALA A 56 12.90 -2.32 13.15
N LYS A 57 12.79 -1.21 13.88
CA LYS A 57 13.92 -0.50 14.50
C LYS A 57 14.35 -1.14 15.83
N GLU A 58 13.43 -1.87 16.45
CA GLU A 58 13.61 -2.50 17.75
C GLU A 58 12.88 -3.85 17.82
N ASN A 59 12.99 -4.54 18.96
CA ASN A 59 12.34 -5.82 19.15
C ASN A 59 10.83 -5.62 19.41
N ILE A 60 10.00 -6.06 18.47
CA ILE A 60 8.54 -5.99 18.54
C ILE A 60 7.99 -7.29 19.13
N LYS A 61 7.18 -7.19 20.18
CA LYS A 61 6.50 -8.33 20.80
C LYS A 61 5.13 -8.55 20.19
N LYS A 62 4.62 -9.76 20.39
CA LYS A 62 3.25 -10.11 19.99
C LYS A 62 2.26 -9.23 20.78
N GLY A 63 1.42 -8.49 20.04
CA GLY A 63 0.41 -7.60 20.61
C GLY A 63 0.83 -6.13 20.67
N ASP A 64 2.08 -5.81 20.32
CA ASP A 64 2.53 -4.42 20.26
C ASP A 64 1.80 -3.66 19.13
N MET A 65 1.40 -2.43 19.42
CA MET A 65 0.80 -1.53 18.44
C MET A 65 1.90 -0.90 17.58
N LEU A 66 1.90 -1.19 16.28
CA LEU A 66 2.89 -0.61 15.34
C LEU A 66 2.46 0.77 14.83
N PHE A 67 1.17 0.92 14.56
CA PHE A 67 0.58 2.15 14.03
C PHE A 67 -0.78 2.38 14.65
N PHE A 68 -1.09 3.65 14.91
CA PHE A 68 -2.45 4.11 15.10
C PHE A 68 -2.79 5.12 14.00
N VAL A 69 -3.86 4.87 13.26
CA VAL A 69 -4.32 5.76 12.18
C VAL A 69 -5.71 6.27 12.55
N PRO A 70 -5.84 7.55 12.95
CA PRO A 70 -7.15 8.10 13.24
C PRO A 70 -7.95 8.27 11.94
N GLU A 71 -9.28 8.12 12.02
CA GLU A 71 -10.17 8.18 10.85
C GLU A 71 -10.02 9.50 10.06
N LYS A 72 -9.72 10.61 10.76
CA LYS A 72 -9.49 11.92 10.13
C LYS A 72 -8.23 11.96 9.25
N ALA A 73 -7.26 11.09 9.50
CA ALA A 73 -6.03 11.01 8.73
C ALA A 73 -6.22 10.23 7.42
N MET A 74 -7.21 9.32 7.37
CA MET A 74 -7.51 8.51 6.19
C MET A 74 -8.01 9.35 5.01
N ILE A 75 -7.62 8.98 3.81
CA ILE A 75 -8.16 9.56 2.57
C ILE A 75 -9.46 8.84 2.24
N LYS A 76 -10.57 9.56 2.29
CA LYS A 76 -11.91 9.01 2.04
C LYS A 76 -12.74 9.93 1.14
N PRO A 77 -13.57 9.37 0.23
CA PRO A 77 -14.45 10.17 -0.60
C PRO A 77 -15.40 11.02 0.25
N ALA A 78 -15.35 12.33 0.08
CA ALA A 78 -16.28 13.22 0.75
C ALA A 78 -17.67 13.10 0.12
N LEU A 79 -18.69 12.76 0.92
CA LEU A 79 -20.07 12.58 0.44
C LEU A 79 -20.63 13.82 -0.26
N THR A 80 -20.23 15.01 0.20
CA THR A 80 -20.57 16.30 -0.42
C THR A 80 -20.04 16.38 -1.86
N THR A 81 -18.76 16.05 -2.05
CA THR A 81 -18.11 15.97 -3.38
C THR A 81 -18.78 14.93 -4.26
N LEU A 82 -19.06 13.74 -3.72
CA LEU A 82 -19.72 12.67 -4.48
C LEU A 82 -21.12 13.08 -4.96
N ARG A 83 -21.92 13.72 -4.10
CA ARG A 83 -23.25 14.23 -4.47
C ARG A 83 -23.16 15.33 -5.52
N LYS A 84 -22.24 16.29 -5.34
CA LYS A 84 -22.01 17.39 -6.29
C LYS A 84 -21.71 16.88 -7.70
N HIS A 85 -20.94 15.81 -7.80
CA HIS A 85 -20.55 15.20 -9.08
C HIS A 85 -21.42 14.01 -9.51
N LYS A 86 -22.53 13.72 -8.80
CA LYS A 86 -23.45 12.60 -9.06
C LYS A 86 -22.77 11.21 -9.07
N LEU A 87 -21.71 11.04 -8.27
CA LEU A 87 -20.87 9.84 -8.20
C LEU A 87 -21.34 8.82 -7.15
N THR A 88 -22.39 9.10 -6.40
CA THR A 88 -22.85 8.26 -5.27
C THR A 88 -23.36 6.87 -5.69
N LYS A 89 -23.60 6.65 -6.99
CA LYS A 89 -24.07 5.36 -7.54
C LYS A 89 -22.93 4.45 -8.00
N LEU A 90 -21.70 4.96 -8.08
CA LEU A 90 -20.54 4.19 -8.51
C LEU A 90 -20.10 3.21 -7.40
N SER A 91 -19.29 2.20 -7.74
CA SER A 91 -18.63 1.38 -6.70
C SER A 91 -17.81 2.24 -5.74
N SER A 92 -17.55 1.73 -4.53
CA SER A 92 -16.69 2.40 -3.56
C SER A 92 -15.28 2.67 -4.12
N GLN A 93 -14.75 1.76 -4.95
CA GLN A 93 -13.45 1.90 -5.62
C GLN A 93 -13.48 3.03 -6.64
N ALA A 94 -14.52 3.10 -7.48
CA ALA A 94 -14.69 4.18 -8.45
C ALA A 94 -14.96 5.54 -7.78
N GLN A 95 -15.68 5.56 -6.66
CA GLN A 95 -15.84 6.77 -5.84
C GLN A 95 -14.49 7.25 -5.28
N LEU A 96 -13.63 6.34 -4.82
CA LEU A 96 -12.27 6.67 -4.38
C LEU A 96 -11.41 7.17 -5.55
N ALA A 97 -11.39 6.46 -6.68
CA ALA A 97 -10.64 6.88 -7.85
C ALA A 97 -11.05 8.27 -8.35
N ALA A 98 -12.36 8.54 -8.42
CA ALA A 98 -12.89 9.84 -8.80
C ALA A 98 -12.54 10.92 -7.77
N HIS A 99 -12.61 10.61 -6.46
CA HIS A 99 -12.17 11.52 -5.42
C HIS A 99 -10.68 11.89 -5.58
N LEU A 100 -9.79 10.90 -5.73
CA LEU A 100 -8.36 11.14 -5.93
C LEU A 100 -8.09 11.95 -7.21
N THR A 101 -8.86 11.72 -8.27
CA THR A 101 -8.76 12.49 -9.53
C THR A 101 -9.17 13.95 -9.34
N LEU A 102 -10.20 14.21 -8.53
CA LEU A 102 -10.61 15.57 -8.19
C LEU A 102 -9.58 16.27 -7.31
N GLU A 103 -8.99 15.57 -6.33
CA GLU A 103 -7.91 16.08 -5.48
C GLU A 103 -6.64 16.38 -6.28
N TRP A 104 -6.33 15.54 -7.29
CA TRP A 104 -5.26 15.82 -8.26
C TRP A 104 -5.59 17.07 -9.09
N LYS A 105 -6.80 17.18 -9.63
CA LYS A 105 -7.20 18.32 -10.44
C LYS A 105 -7.15 19.64 -9.66
N SER A 106 -7.51 19.62 -8.37
CA SER A 106 -7.46 20.79 -7.50
C SER A 106 -6.10 21.02 -6.84
N GLN A 107 -5.15 20.08 -6.98
CA GLN A 107 -3.86 20.09 -6.29
C GLN A 107 -4.03 20.28 -4.78
N SER A 108 -4.92 19.47 -4.17
CA SER A 108 -5.20 19.62 -2.75
C SER A 108 -3.95 19.39 -1.89
N PRO A 109 -3.85 20.02 -0.70
CA PRO A 109 -2.71 19.81 0.19
C PRO A 109 -2.49 18.34 0.58
N THR A 110 -3.57 17.57 0.72
CA THR A 110 -3.51 16.14 1.04
C THR A 110 -2.92 15.34 -0.11
N TYR A 111 -3.37 15.62 -1.35
CA TYR A 111 -2.84 14.95 -2.53
C TYR A 111 -1.37 15.29 -2.75
N VAL A 112 -1.00 16.58 -2.71
CA VAL A 112 0.38 17.04 -2.94
C VAL A 112 1.34 16.42 -1.93
N ALA A 113 0.97 16.34 -0.65
CA ALA A 113 1.83 15.79 0.38
C ALA A 113 1.96 14.25 0.33
N SER A 114 0.92 13.53 -0.10
CA SER A 114 0.92 12.06 -0.09
C SER A 114 1.38 11.42 -1.40
N ARG A 115 1.10 12.05 -2.55
CA ARG A 115 1.41 11.51 -3.88
C ARG A 115 2.88 11.10 -4.07
N PRO A 116 3.90 11.83 -3.59
CA PRO A 116 5.30 11.43 -3.78
C PRO A 116 5.66 10.07 -3.16
N ALA A 117 4.91 9.62 -2.16
CA ALA A 117 5.09 8.32 -1.51
C ALA A 117 4.19 7.22 -2.11
N TRP A 118 3.42 7.51 -3.15
CA TRP A 118 2.58 6.51 -3.82
C TRP A 118 3.40 5.67 -4.81
N PRO A 119 2.95 4.44 -5.11
CA PRO A 119 3.56 3.64 -6.16
C PRO A 119 3.46 4.33 -7.52
N THR A 120 4.51 4.16 -8.32
CA THR A 120 4.59 4.56 -9.72
C THR A 120 3.82 3.57 -10.61
N PRO A 121 3.46 3.94 -11.85
CA PRO A 121 2.92 2.99 -12.82
C PRO A 121 3.80 1.75 -13.01
N GLU A 122 5.11 1.91 -12.96
CA GLU A 122 6.10 0.83 -13.07
C GLU A 122 6.01 -0.14 -11.89
N ASP A 123 5.75 0.34 -10.67
CA ASP A 123 5.54 -0.51 -9.50
C ASP A 123 4.31 -1.42 -9.67
N PHE A 124 3.32 -0.99 -10.46
CA PHE A 124 2.14 -1.79 -10.79
C PHE A 124 2.35 -2.78 -11.94
N ALA A 125 3.46 -2.73 -12.69
CA ALA A 125 3.68 -3.60 -13.85
C ALA A 125 3.63 -5.11 -13.48
N SER A 126 4.01 -5.45 -12.25
CA SER A 126 3.91 -6.81 -11.71
C SER A 126 2.54 -7.15 -11.10
N CYS A 127 1.66 -6.17 -10.95
CA CYS A 127 0.34 -6.36 -10.35
C CYS A 127 -0.62 -7.00 -11.35
N MET A 128 -1.34 -8.04 -10.91
CA MET A 128 -2.35 -8.71 -11.74
C MET A 128 -3.48 -7.78 -12.22
N LEU A 129 -3.70 -6.65 -11.52
CA LEU A 129 -4.64 -5.60 -11.94
C LEU A 129 -4.16 -4.81 -13.15
N ALA A 130 -2.85 -4.77 -13.40
CA ALA A 130 -2.28 -4.17 -14.60
C ALA A 130 -2.44 -5.06 -15.84
N TRP A 131 -2.77 -6.35 -15.66
CA TRP A 131 -3.10 -7.30 -16.73
C TRP A 131 -4.52 -7.06 -17.26
N SER A 132 -4.75 -5.84 -17.75
CA SER A 132 -5.91 -5.57 -18.59
C SER A 132 -5.72 -6.34 -19.91
N PRO A 133 -6.76 -6.90 -20.54
CA PRO A 133 -6.64 -7.51 -21.85
C PRO A 133 -6.34 -6.42 -22.90
N LYS A 134 -5.08 -6.01 -22.98
CA LYS A 134 -4.55 -5.10 -23.99
C LYS A 134 -4.04 -5.90 -25.19
N ASP A 135 -3.54 -7.12 -24.95
CA ASP A 135 -3.05 -8.04 -25.96
C ASP A 135 -3.37 -9.52 -25.62
N GLU A 136 -2.94 -10.44 -26.49
CA GLU A 136 -3.15 -11.88 -26.31
C GLU A 136 -2.39 -12.44 -25.11
N LEU A 137 -1.23 -11.88 -24.76
CA LEU A 137 -0.37 -12.36 -23.68
C LEU A 137 -1.00 -12.10 -22.31
N ASP A 138 -1.52 -10.90 -22.08
CA ASP A 138 -2.22 -10.54 -20.85
C ASP A 138 -3.50 -11.38 -20.66
N ASN A 139 -4.17 -11.72 -21.76
CA ASN A 139 -5.33 -12.61 -21.75
C ASN A 139 -4.94 -14.05 -21.36
N VAL A 140 -3.80 -14.54 -21.83
CA VAL A 140 -3.25 -15.85 -21.43
C VAL A 140 -2.89 -15.84 -19.94
N LEU A 141 -2.15 -14.84 -19.45
CA LEU A 141 -1.77 -14.76 -18.03
C LEU A 141 -3.00 -14.76 -17.10
N ARG A 142 -4.07 -14.08 -17.49
CA ARG A 142 -5.33 -14.07 -16.74
C ARG A 142 -6.05 -15.43 -16.77
N LYS A 143 -6.08 -16.12 -17.91
CA LYS A 143 -6.66 -17.49 -18.01
C LYS A 143 -5.93 -18.50 -17.14
N TRP A 144 -4.63 -18.31 -16.94
CA TRP A 144 -3.78 -19.18 -16.14
C TRP A 144 -3.75 -18.82 -14.66
N ALA A 145 -4.37 -17.70 -14.26
CA ALA A 145 -4.52 -17.36 -12.85
C ALA A 145 -5.32 -18.45 -12.12
N PRO A 146 -4.99 -18.78 -10.85
CA PRO A 146 -5.75 -19.75 -10.07
C PRO A 146 -7.24 -19.35 -9.96
N PRO A 147 -8.18 -20.31 -9.81
CA PRO A 147 -9.61 -20.01 -9.70
C PRO A 147 -9.95 -19.02 -8.58
N SER A 148 -9.18 -19.03 -7.49
CA SER A 148 -9.31 -18.09 -6.37
C SER A 148 -9.04 -16.63 -6.76
N VAL A 149 -8.29 -16.39 -7.83
CA VAL A 149 -7.92 -15.06 -8.33
C VAL A 149 -8.77 -14.64 -9.54
N GLN A 150 -9.18 -15.59 -10.38
CA GLN A 150 -10.04 -15.32 -11.53
C GLN A 150 -11.36 -14.64 -11.12
N LYS A 151 -12.04 -15.18 -10.10
CA LYS A 151 -13.34 -14.64 -9.65
C LYS A 151 -13.25 -13.19 -9.15
N PRO A 152 -12.27 -12.79 -8.29
CA PRO A 152 -12.03 -11.39 -7.99
C PRO A 152 -11.74 -10.53 -9.21
N LEU A 153 -10.90 -11.00 -10.16
CA LEU A 153 -10.56 -10.25 -11.38
C LEU A 153 -11.81 -9.97 -12.24
N ASP A 154 -12.64 -10.99 -12.45
CA ASP A 154 -13.88 -10.86 -13.21
C ASP A 154 -14.84 -9.86 -12.56
N ARG A 155 -14.95 -9.89 -11.23
CA ARG A 155 -15.74 -8.92 -10.46
C ARG A 155 -15.22 -7.51 -10.66
N MET A 156 -13.91 -7.28 -10.50
CA MET A 156 -13.31 -5.95 -10.63
C MET A 156 -13.51 -5.38 -12.03
N LEU A 157 -13.40 -6.21 -13.07
CA LEU A 157 -13.67 -5.80 -14.45
C LEU A 157 -15.15 -5.54 -14.71
N SER A 158 -16.05 -6.32 -14.11
CA SER A 158 -17.48 -6.06 -14.17
C SER A 158 -17.85 -4.75 -13.48
N ASP A 159 -17.24 -4.46 -12.32
CA ASP A 159 -17.43 -3.20 -11.60
C ASP A 159 -16.90 -2.02 -12.43
N LEU A 160 -15.71 -2.15 -13.03
CA LEU A 160 -15.14 -1.15 -13.92
C LEU A 160 -16.07 -0.87 -15.12
N LYS A 161 -16.55 -1.91 -15.81
CA LYS A 161 -17.47 -1.78 -16.96
C LYS A 161 -18.80 -1.13 -16.61
N ARG A 162 -19.27 -1.28 -15.37
CA ARG A 162 -20.50 -0.63 -14.88
C ARG A 162 -20.26 0.85 -14.59
N ASP A 163 -19.06 1.18 -14.12
CA ASP A 163 -18.73 2.50 -13.59
C ASP A 163 -18.16 3.47 -14.66
N ILE A 164 -17.71 2.97 -15.82
CA ILE A 164 -17.32 3.74 -17.03
C ILE A 164 -18.49 3.89 -18.01
#